data_AF-A0A254Q3R8-F1
#
_entry.id   AF-A0A254Q3R8-F1
#
_cell.length_a   1.000
_cell.length_b   1.000
_cell.length_c   1.000
_cell.angle_alpha   90.00
_cell.angle_beta   90.00
_cell.angle_gamma   90.00
#
_symmetry.space_group_name_H-M   'P 1'
#
loop_
_entity.id
_entity.type
_entity.pdbx_description
1 polymer ?
#
loop_
_entity_poly.entity_id
_entity_poly.type
_entity_poly.pdbx_seq_one_letter_code
_entity_poly.pdbx_strand_id
1 'polypeptide(L)'
;MLQKRLFGTALAATAALAVGCASTEPKVAKEETPSKVSQAVAEVGGTYYTVIDFPQGKNAITDIEKQKLRQLAGAANARGDVKEIQVLAWADREYPAEGQKVGKNDKKLADDRLAAVKDFFKKDLQSKADVDTHNMAQRPGFFAETFNSQDNKTKTSFENIGAAPNDIGSRQALVGNKASKAVILVKYE
;
A
#
# COMPACT_ATOMS: atom_id res chain seq x y z
N MET A 1 -60.98 -50.56 9.88
CA MET A 1 -60.99 -51.26 8.58
C MET A 1 -60.12 -50.47 7.62
N LEU A 2 -59.22 -51.02 6.80
CA LEU A 2 -58.60 -52.32 6.70
C LEU A 2 -57.41 -52.13 5.71
N GLN A 3 -56.31 -52.85 5.95
CA GLN A 3 -55.13 -52.98 5.11
C GLN A 3 -55.40 -53.30 3.62
N LYS A 4 -54.44 -52.92 2.75
CA LYS A 4 -53.69 -53.79 1.78
C LYS A 4 -52.91 -52.88 0.81
N ARG A 5 -51.57 -52.78 0.83
CA ARG A 5 -50.53 -53.71 0.31
C ARG A 5 -50.95 -54.46 -0.98
N LEU A 6 -50.27 -54.22 -2.11
CA LEU A 6 -49.29 -55.14 -2.73
C LEU A 6 -49.04 -54.82 -4.24
N PHE A 7 -47.74 -54.70 -4.58
CA PHE A 7 -47.02 -55.29 -5.73
C PHE A 7 -47.45 -55.04 -7.20
N GLY A 8 -46.47 -54.72 -8.05
CA GLY A 8 -46.60 -54.93 -9.50
C GLY A 8 -45.58 -54.21 -10.39
N THR A 9 -44.34 -54.68 -10.39
CA THR A 9 -43.28 -54.63 -11.43
C THR A 9 -43.46 -53.83 -12.75
N ALA A 10 -42.49 -52.94 -12.97
CA ALA A 10 -41.61 -52.77 -14.14
C ALA A 10 -42.18 -52.42 -15.54
N LEU A 11 -41.80 -51.23 -16.05
CA LEU A 11 -41.14 -51.12 -17.35
C LEU A 11 -40.19 -49.92 -17.37
N ALA A 12 -38.94 -50.18 -17.76
CA ALA A 12 -37.89 -49.19 -17.93
C ALA A 12 -38.11 -48.39 -19.22
N ALA A 13 -37.90 -47.07 -19.14
CA ALA A 13 -37.53 -46.25 -20.28
C ALA A 13 -36.56 -45.17 -19.80
N THR A 14 -35.30 -45.42 -20.07
CA THR A 14 -34.16 -44.50 -19.91
C THR A 14 -34.33 -43.31 -20.84
N ALA A 15 -34.64 -42.14 -20.28
CA ALA A 15 -34.40 -40.85 -20.94
C ALA A 15 -33.19 -40.21 -20.28
N ALA A 16 -32.04 -40.32 -20.95
CA ALA A 16 -30.83 -39.58 -20.59
C ALA A 16 -31.05 -38.10 -20.88
N LEU A 17 -31.52 -37.35 -19.87
CA LEU A 17 -31.38 -35.91 -19.85
C LEU A 17 -30.08 -35.60 -19.11
N ALA A 18 -29.06 -35.26 -19.89
CA ALA A 18 -27.86 -34.60 -19.40
C ALA A 18 -28.24 -33.21 -18.86
N VAL A 19 -28.78 -33.18 -17.65
CA VAL A 19 -28.79 -31.98 -16.82
C VAL A 19 -27.37 -31.89 -16.28
N GLY A 20 -26.54 -31.14 -16.99
CA GLY A 20 -25.22 -30.76 -16.51
C GLY A 20 -25.36 -30.15 -15.13
N CYS A 21 -24.93 -30.88 -14.11
CA CYS A 21 -24.56 -30.29 -12.84
C CYS A 21 -23.47 -29.28 -13.16
N ALA A 22 -23.85 -28.00 -13.21
CA ALA A 22 -22.94 -26.90 -13.02
C ALA A 22 -22.45 -27.00 -11.56
N SER A 23 -21.57 -27.96 -11.32
CA SER A 23 -20.72 -28.00 -10.16
C SER A 23 -19.77 -26.83 -10.31
N THR A 24 -20.20 -25.66 -9.84
CA THR A 24 -19.26 -24.61 -9.44
C THR A 24 -18.39 -25.23 -8.37
N GLU A 25 -17.24 -25.75 -8.79
CA GLU A 25 -16.12 -26.02 -7.90
C GLU A 25 -15.92 -24.78 -7.03
N PRO A 26 -15.77 -24.92 -5.70
CA PRO A 26 -15.31 -23.81 -4.90
C PRO A 26 -13.93 -23.49 -5.46
N LYS A 27 -13.87 -22.35 -6.15
CA LYS A 27 -12.65 -21.74 -6.66
C LYS A 27 -11.75 -21.61 -5.44
N VAL A 28 -10.87 -22.59 -5.26
CA VAL A 28 -9.80 -22.57 -4.26
C VAL A 28 -9.18 -21.21 -4.42
N ALA A 29 -9.38 -20.35 -3.42
CA ALA A 29 -8.73 -19.07 -3.36
C ALA A 29 -7.25 -19.40 -3.51
N LYS A 30 -6.68 -19.05 -4.67
CA LYS A 30 -5.24 -19.03 -4.88
C LYS A 30 -4.70 -18.35 -3.63
N GLU A 31 -3.92 -19.06 -2.83
CA GLU A 31 -2.98 -18.39 -1.94
C GLU A 31 -2.22 -17.42 -2.85
N GLU A 32 -2.56 -16.14 -2.71
CA GLU A 32 -1.92 -15.08 -3.45
C GLU A 32 -0.48 -15.09 -2.96
N THR A 33 0.41 -15.70 -3.74
CA THR A 33 1.84 -15.44 -3.66
C THR A 33 1.99 -13.95 -3.43
N PRO A 34 2.54 -13.51 -2.27
CA PRO A 34 2.50 -12.10 -1.92
C PRO A 34 3.10 -11.32 -3.07
N SER A 35 2.33 -10.34 -3.58
CA SER A 35 2.82 -9.43 -4.61
C SER A 35 4.22 -8.97 -4.23
N LYS A 36 5.13 -8.81 -5.20
CA LYS A 36 6.50 -8.33 -4.96
C LYS A 36 6.51 -7.04 -4.11
N VAL A 37 5.44 -6.25 -4.22
CA VAL A 37 5.15 -5.06 -3.40
C VAL A 37 4.89 -5.40 -1.92
N SER A 38 4.11 -6.44 -1.63
CA SER A 38 3.86 -6.92 -0.27
C SER A 38 5.12 -7.44 0.40
N GLN A 39 6.03 -8.06 -0.37
CA GLN A 39 7.35 -8.49 0.12
C GLN A 39 8.24 -7.30 0.46
N ALA A 40 8.30 -6.30 -0.44
CA ALA A 40 8.99 -5.03 -0.24
C ALA A 40 8.52 -4.29 1.03
N VAL A 41 7.20 -4.24 1.25
CA VAL A 41 6.60 -3.62 2.45
C VAL A 41 6.95 -4.40 3.72
N ALA A 42 6.96 -5.74 3.65
CA ALA A 42 7.39 -6.59 4.75
C ALA A 42 8.90 -6.45 5.07
N GLU A 43 9.77 -6.25 4.07
CA GLU A 43 11.21 -6.04 4.26
C GLU A 43 11.54 -4.81 5.13
N VAL A 44 10.72 -3.77 5.08
CA VAL A 44 10.85 -2.57 5.94
C VAL A 44 10.01 -2.66 7.22
N GLY A 45 9.46 -3.83 7.55
CA GLY A 45 8.63 -4.06 8.73
C GLY A 45 7.22 -3.49 8.63
N GLY A 46 6.80 -3.02 7.45
CA GLY A 46 5.44 -2.59 7.19
C GLY A 46 4.54 -3.80 6.88
N THR A 47 3.28 -3.73 7.28
CA THR A 47 2.28 -4.76 6.88
C THR A 47 1.20 -4.19 5.98
N TYR A 48 0.99 -2.88 6.05
CA TYR A 48 0.02 -2.15 5.24
C TYR A 48 0.66 -0.89 4.69
N TYR A 49 0.29 -0.57 3.45
CA TYR A 49 0.70 0.67 2.83
C TYR A 49 -0.44 1.21 1.96
N THR A 50 -0.39 2.51 1.69
CA THR A 50 -1.18 3.12 0.62
C THR A 50 -0.35 4.18 -0.08
N VAL A 51 -0.76 4.50 -1.30
CA VAL A 51 -0.17 5.59 -2.09
C VAL A 51 -1.24 6.63 -2.31
N ILE A 52 -0.92 7.88 -1.99
CA ILE A 52 -1.80 9.01 -2.23
C ILE A 52 -1.24 9.97 -3.26
N ASP A 53 -2.16 10.67 -3.90
CA ASP A 53 -1.90 11.67 -4.93
C ASP A 53 -2.12 13.09 -4.39
N PHE A 54 -1.23 14.00 -4.75
CA PHE A 54 -1.39 15.42 -4.55
C PHE A 54 -1.69 16.09 -5.89
N PRO A 55 -2.57 17.10 -5.93
CA PRO A 55 -2.64 17.99 -7.07
C PRO A 55 -1.29 18.67 -7.29
N GLN A 56 -0.91 18.87 -8.56
CA GLN A 56 0.33 19.55 -8.92
C GLN A 56 0.43 20.92 -8.24
N GLY A 57 1.58 21.22 -7.67
CA GLY A 57 1.92 22.45 -6.97
C GLY A 57 1.26 22.58 -5.59
N LYS A 58 0.53 21.56 -5.13
CA LYS A 58 -0.26 21.60 -3.89
C LYS A 58 0.17 20.52 -2.91
N ASN A 59 -0.12 20.78 -1.63
CA ASN A 59 -0.02 19.85 -0.52
C ASN A 59 -1.40 19.43 0.04
N ALA A 60 -2.48 19.89 -0.58
CA ALA A 60 -3.84 19.56 -0.15
C ALA A 60 -4.13 18.08 -0.41
N ILE A 61 -4.51 17.35 0.64
CA ILE A 61 -5.02 15.97 0.53
C ILE A 61 -6.49 16.06 0.12
N THR A 62 -6.82 15.53 -1.07
CA THR A 62 -8.20 15.52 -1.56
C THR A 62 -9.07 14.57 -0.73
N ASP A 63 -10.39 14.69 -0.80
CA ASP A 63 -11.27 13.84 0.00
C ASP A 63 -11.18 12.35 -0.37
N ILE A 64 -10.91 12.05 -1.64
CA ILE A 64 -10.63 10.69 -2.13
C ILE A 64 -9.38 10.13 -1.44
N GLU A 65 -8.32 10.93 -1.37
CA GLU A 65 -7.08 10.50 -0.73
C GLU A 65 -7.20 10.41 0.80
N LYS A 66 -7.95 11.32 1.43
CA LYS A 66 -8.31 11.20 2.85
C LYS A 66 -9.07 9.91 3.13
N GLN A 67 -9.95 9.48 2.23
CA GLN A 67 -10.66 8.21 2.37
C GLN A 67 -9.70 7.02 2.32
N LYS A 68 -8.70 7.01 1.43
CA LYS A 68 -7.65 5.97 1.43
C LYS A 68 -6.87 5.94 2.74
N LEU A 69 -6.50 7.10 3.29
CA LEU A 69 -5.79 7.19 4.57
C LEU A 69 -6.64 6.68 5.73
N ARG A 70 -7.95 6.98 5.75
CA ARG A 70 -8.89 6.42 6.75
C ARG A 70 -9.00 4.91 6.64
N GLN A 71 -9.08 4.37 5.43
CA GLN A 71 -9.13 2.93 5.19
C GLN A 71 -7.84 2.25 5.67
N LEU A 72 -6.69 2.84 5.39
CA LEU A 72 -5.40 2.35 5.87
C LEU A 72 -5.36 2.34 7.41
N ALA A 73 -5.75 3.44 8.06
CA ALA A 73 -5.78 3.53 9.52
C ALA A 73 -6.76 2.53 10.15
N GLY A 74 -7.95 2.37 9.56
CA GLY A 74 -8.95 1.41 10.03
C GLY A 74 -8.49 -0.03 9.88
N ALA A 75 -7.95 -0.39 8.71
CA ALA A 75 -7.37 -1.72 8.48
C ALA A 75 -6.21 -2.00 9.43
N ALA A 76 -5.42 -0.98 9.75
CA ALA A 76 -4.31 -1.13 10.64
C ALA A 76 -4.72 -1.34 12.10
N ASN A 77 -5.58 -0.48 12.63
CA ASN A 77 -6.09 -0.61 13.99
C ASN A 77 -6.84 -1.94 14.22
N ALA A 78 -7.44 -2.52 13.16
CA ALA A 78 -8.10 -3.82 13.25
C ALA A 78 -7.12 -5.00 13.45
N ARG A 79 -5.83 -4.83 13.10
CA ARG A 79 -4.79 -5.85 13.31
C ARG A 79 -4.11 -5.77 14.66
N GLY A 80 -4.12 -4.61 15.31
CA GLY A 80 -3.45 -4.39 16.58
C GLY A 80 -3.01 -2.93 16.73
N ASP A 81 -2.21 -2.69 17.76
CA ASP A 81 -1.71 -1.34 18.05
C ASP A 81 -0.68 -0.90 17.02
N VAL A 82 -0.95 0.26 16.42
CA VAL A 82 -0.04 0.87 15.45
C VAL A 82 1.05 1.62 16.19
N LYS A 83 2.29 1.17 16.02
CA LYS A 83 3.47 1.77 16.64
C LYS A 83 3.92 3.03 15.90
N GLU A 84 4.08 2.90 14.58
CA GLU A 84 4.72 3.91 13.74
C GLU A 84 4.06 3.96 12.36
N ILE A 85 3.85 5.17 11.86
CA ILE A 85 3.39 5.47 10.51
C ILE A 85 4.53 6.21 9.81
N GLN A 86 5.09 5.59 8.77
CA GLN A 86 6.15 6.20 7.97
C GLN A 86 5.56 6.84 6.72
N VAL A 87 5.86 8.11 6.51
CA VAL A 87 5.35 8.90 5.39
C VAL A 87 6.52 9.36 4.52
N LEU A 88 6.46 9.02 3.24
CA LEU A 88 7.43 9.43 2.24
C LEU A 88 6.72 10.28 1.21
N ALA A 89 7.21 11.50 0.95
CA ALA A 89 6.58 12.39 -0.02
C ALA A 89 7.58 12.95 -1.03
N TRP A 90 7.11 13.07 -2.26
CA TRP A 90 7.82 13.66 -3.39
C TRP A 90 7.25 15.04 -3.74
N ALA A 91 8.07 15.84 -4.42
CA ALA A 91 7.63 17.05 -5.10
C ALA A 91 6.88 16.72 -6.41
N ASP A 92 6.60 17.70 -7.26
CA ASP A 92 5.94 17.46 -8.56
C ASP A 92 6.86 16.90 -9.64
N ARG A 93 8.16 16.93 -9.38
CA ARG A 93 9.11 16.30 -10.28
C ARG A 93 9.23 14.81 -9.97
N GLU A 94 9.55 14.06 -11.00
CA GLU A 94 10.00 12.67 -10.82
C GLU A 94 11.24 12.63 -9.92
N TYR A 95 11.44 11.48 -9.28
CA TYR A 95 12.57 11.30 -8.37
C TYR A 95 13.90 11.67 -9.04
N PRO A 96 14.72 12.54 -8.43
CA PRO A 96 15.95 13.00 -9.08
C PRO A 96 16.93 11.86 -9.36
N ALA A 97 17.72 12.02 -10.41
CA ALA A 97 18.92 11.19 -10.61
C ALA A 97 19.95 11.46 -9.49
N GLU A 98 20.87 10.52 -9.29
CA GLU A 98 22.01 10.67 -8.38
C GLU A 98 22.81 11.95 -8.71
N GLY A 99 23.14 12.75 -7.69
CA GLY A 99 23.88 14.01 -7.85
C GLY A 99 23.08 15.22 -8.37
N GLN A 100 21.81 15.05 -8.77
CA GLN A 100 21.00 16.15 -9.28
C GLN A 100 20.58 17.09 -8.14
N LYS A 101 20.91 18.39 -8.28
CA LYS A 101 20.51 19.41 -7.29
C LYS A 101 18.98 19.54 -7.22
N VAL A 102 18.48 19.67 -6.01
CA VAL A 102 17.05 19.84 -5.75
C VAL A 102 16.76 21.31 -5.57
N GLY A 103 15.74 21.81 -6.27
CA GLY A 103 15.29 23.19 -6.09
C GLY A 103 14.73 23.37 -4.68
N LYS A 104 14.96 24.54 -4.06
CA LYS A 104 14.39 24.84 -2.74
C LYS A 104 12.87 24.69 -2.72
N ASN A 105 12.20 25.01 -3.82
CA ASN A 105 10.76 24.88 -3.98
C ASN A 105 10.30 23.41 -3.97
N ASP A 106 11.03 22.50 -4.61
CA ASP A 106 10.70 21.07 -4.60
C ASP A 106 10.84 20.50 -3.19
N LYS A 107 11.93 20.85 -2.50
CA LYS A 107 12.16 20.43 -1.12
C LYS A 107 11.00 20.91 -0.24
N LYS A 108 10.68 22.20 -0.31
CA LYS A 108 9.60 22.80 0.47
C LYS A 108 8.25 22.13 0.16
N LEU A 109 7.94 21.89 -1.11
CA LEU A 109 6.67 21.26 -1.49
C LEU A 109 6.54 19.84 -0.91
N ALA A 110 7.62 19.05 -0.93
CA ALA A 110 7.63 17.75 -0.28
C ALA A 110 7.47 17.86 1.25
N ASP A 111 8.15 18.82 1.91
CA ASP A 111 7.98 19.07 3.35
C ASP A 111 6.53 19.48 3.69
N ASP A 112 5.93 20.36 2.88
CA ASP A 112 4.54 20.82 3.05
C ASP A 112 3.54 19.65 2.90
N ARG A 113 3.84 18.68 2.04
CA ARG A 113 3.05 17.44 1.86
C ARG A 113 3.18 16.49 3.04
N LEU A 114 4.39 16.29 3.54
CA LEU A 114 4.64 15.51 4.76
C LEU A 114 3.88 16.09 5.95
N ALA A 115 3.94 17.42 6.12
CA ALA A 115 3.22 18.12 7.17
C ALA A 115 1.71 17.92 7.05
N ALA A 116 1.14 18.02 5.85
CA ALA A 116 -0.28 17.79 5.62
C ALA A 116 -0.74 16.37 6.00
N VAL A 117 0.05 15.34 5.66
CA VAL A 117 -0.26 13.95 6.00
C VAL A 117 -0.11 13.72 7.51
N LYS A 118 0.95 14.24 8.12
CA LYS A 118 1.17 14.16 9.57
C LYS A 118 0.02 14.82 10.34
N ASP A 119 -0.38 16.00 9.93
CA ASP A 119 -1.52 16.71 10.51
C ASP A 119 -2.81 15.92 10.35
N PHE A 120 -3.07 15.33 9.19
CA PHE A 120 -4.24 14.48 8.99
C PHE A 120 -4.27 13.30 9.98
N PHE A 121 -3.16 12.58 10.16
CA PHE A 121 -3.11 11.48 11.12
C PHE A 121 -3.24 11.94 12.57
N LYS A 122 -2.56 13.03 12.95
CA LYS A 122 -2.50 13.48 14.36
C LYS A 122 -3.72 14.29 14.80
N LYS A 123 -4.25 15.15 13.93
CA LYS A 123 -5.33 16.09 14.25
C LYS A 123 -6.69 15.53 13.82
N ASP A 124 -6.81 15.06 12.59
CA ASP A 124 -8.11 14.64 12.04
C ASP A 124 -8.46 13.21 12.46
N LEU A 125 -7.48 12.29 12.45
CA LEU A 125 -7.67 10.90 12.88
C LEU A 125 -7.31 10.65 14.34
N GLN A 126 -6.73 11.64 15.03
CA GLN A 126 -6.32 11.56 16.43
C GLN A 126 -5.43 10.33 16.73
N SER A 127 -4.61 9.92 15.76
CA SER A 127 -3.74 8.76 15.89
C SER A 127 -2.67 8.98 16.96
N LYS A 128 -2.52 7.99 17.84
CA LYS A 128 -1.48 7.98 18.88
C LYS A 128 -0.13 7.49 18.34
N ALA A 129 -0.12 6.75 17.24
CA ALA A 129 1.08 6.21 16.60
C ALA A 129 2.08 7.32 16.27
N ASP A 130 3.38 7.05 16.37
CA ASP A 130 4.38 8.00 15.92
C ASP A 130 4.29 8.19 14.40
N VAL A 131 4.48 9.42 13.92
CA VAL A 131 4.43 9.73 12.48
C VAL A 131 5.78 10.26 12.05
N ASP A 132 6.58 9.37 11.47
CA ASP A 132 7.90 9.67 10.92
C ASP A 132 7.78 10.08 9.45
N THR A 133 8.52 11.11 9.06
CA THR A 133 8.35 11.79 7.78
C THR A 133 9.67 11.90 7.05
N HIS A 134 9.72 11.41 5.82
CA HIS A 134 10.92 11.41 4.98
C HIS A 134 10.68 12.21 3.70
N ASN A 135 11.44 13.29 3.54
CA ASN A 135 11.43 14.07 2.31
C ASN A 135 12.18 13.32 1.20
N MET A 136 11.44 12.94 0.16
CA MET A 136 11.96 12.21 -1.01
C MET A 136 12.11 13.11 -2.24
N ALA A 137 12.01 14.44 -2.09
CA ALA A 137 12.44 15.34 -3.17
C ALA A 137 13.96 15.26 -3.40
N GLN A 138 14.72 14.76 -2.41
CA GLN A 138 16.18 14.59 -2.42
C GLN A 138 16.56 13.12 -2.20
N ARG A 139 17.63 12.65 -2.86
CA ARG A 139 18.17 11.30 -2.63
C ARG A 139 18.97 11.22 -1.32
N PRO A 140 19.01 10.03 -0.65
CA PRO A 140 19.97 9.75 0.40
C PRO A 140 21.41 10.04 -0.09
N GLY A 141 22.21 10.70 0.75
CA GLY A 141 23.58 11.11 0.41
C GLY A 141 23.76 12.56 -0.09
N PHE A 142 22.68 13.28 -0.46
CA PHE A 142 22.80 14.70 -0.82
C PHE A 142 23.06 15.63 0.38
N PHE A 143 22.84 15.14 1.60
CA PHE A 143 23.26 15.78 2.84
C PHE A 143 24.52 15.09 3.36
N ALA A 144 25.68 15.44 2.82
CA ALA A 144 26.96 14.85 3.21
C ALA A 144 27.37 15.18 4.66
N GLU A 145 26.76 16.18 5.30
CA GLU A 145 27.31 16.77 6.53
C GLU A 145 26.31 17.02 7.67
N THR A 146 25.00 16.71 7.55
CA THR A 146 24.02 17.16 8.57
C THR A 146 22.85 16.23 8.92
N PHE A 147 22.77 15.00 8.41
CA PHE A 147 21.63 14.10 8.71
C PHE A 147 22.06 12.73 9.23
N ASN A 148 21.45 12.35 10.36
CA ASN A 148 21.65 11.10 11.09
C ASN A 148 21.68 9.88 10.15
N SER A 149 22.63 8.97 10.40
CA SER A 149 22.80 7.72 9.65
C SER A 149 21.51 6.89 9.52
N GLN A 150 20.53 7.10 10.41
CA GLN A 150 19.24 6.42 10.40
C GLN A 150 18.30 6.89 9.29
N ASP A 151 18.16 8.18 9.02
CA ASP A 151 17.29 8.68 7.93
C ASP A 151 17.82 8.25 6.56
N ASN A 152 19.15 8.30 6.38
CA ASN A 152 19.79 7.79 5.17
C ASN A 152 19.54 6.29 5.00
N LYS A 153 19.69 5.48 6.06
CA LYS A 153 19.36 4.04 6.01
C LYS A 153 17.91 3.81 5.64
N THR A 154 16.98 4.53 6.27
CA THR A 154 15.55 4.40 5.99
C THR A 154 15.24 4.76 4.54
N LYS A 155 15.72 5.90 4.04
CA LYS A 155 15.58 6.31 2.64
C LYS A 155 16.18 5.30 1.67
N THR A 156 17.38 4.79 1.95
CA THR A 156 18.02 3.75 1.12
C THR A 156 17.21 2.45 1.12
N SER A 157 16.69 2.01 2.27
CA SER A 157 15.77 0.87 2.32
C SER A 157 14.52 1.12 1.48
N PHE A 158 13.99 2.34 1.52
CA PHE A 158 12.85 2.74 0.69
C PHE A 158 13.16 2.78 -0.81
N GLU A 159 14.35 3.26 -1.19
CA GLU A 159 14.83 3.16 -2.57
C GLU A 159 14.88 1.67 -3.00
N ASN A 160 15.46 0.81 -2.17
CA ASN A 160 15.66 -0.63 -2.40
C ASN A 160 14.37 -1.44 -2.57
N ILE A 161 13.27 -1.01 -1.96
CA ILE A 161 11.97 -1.68 -2.10
C ILE A 161 11.13 -1.14 -3.26
N GLY A 162 11.68 -0.22 -4.07
CA GLY A 162 10.99 0.34 -5.23
C GLY A 162 10.19 1.61 -4.95
N ALA A 163 10.37 2.24 -3.77
CA ALA A 163 9.89 3.60 -3.54
C ALA A 163 10.75 4.64 -4.28
N ALA A 164 11.92 4.27 -4.80
CA ALA A 164 12.67 4.98 -5.85
C ALA A 164 12.99 4.01 -7.03
N PRO A 165 13.35 4.50 -8.23
CA PRO A 165 13.95 3.64 -9.25
C PRO A 165 15.36 3.28 -8.79
N ASN A 166 15.65 1.99 -8.62
CA ASN A 166 17.02 1.52 -8.50
C ASN A 166 17.43 0.88 -9.82
N ASP A 167 18.63 1.19 -10.31
CA ASP A 167 19.25 0.55 -11.47
C ASP A 167 19.57 -0.95 -11.27
N ILE A 168 19.04 -1.58 -10.22
CA ILE A 168 19.27 -2.98 -9.87
C ILE A 168 18.00 -3.78 -10.15
N GLY A 169 17.89 -4.23 -11.40
CA GLY A 169 17.20 -5.45 -11.85
C GLY A 169 15.86 -5.83 -11.20
N SER A 170 14.78 -5.70 -11.98
CA SER A 170 13.59 -6.58 -11.98
C SER A 170 12.68 -6.63 -10.73
N ARG A 171 12.78 -5.66 -9.80
CA ARG A 171 11.77 -5.44 -8.75
C ARG A 171 10.75 -4.39 -9.22
N GLN A 172 9.46 -4.74 -9.18
CA GLN A 172 8.36 -3.84 -9.55
C GLN A 172 8.31 -2.69 -8.54
N ALA A 173 8.41 -1.44 -8.99
CA ALA A 173 8.37 -0.27 -8.12
C ALA A 173 7.04 -0.20 -7.33
N LEU A 174 7.09 0.11 -6.03
CA LEU A 174 5.89 0.39 -5.21
C LEU A 174 5.04 1.52 -5.82
N VAL A 175 5.73 2.45 -6.47
CA VAL A 175 5.17 3.62 -7.12
C VAL A 175 5.89 3.76 -8.45
N GLY A 176 5.14 3.66 -9.56
CA GLY A 176 5.68 3.85 -10.91
C GLY A 176 6.21 5.27 -11.10
N ASN A 177 5.31 6.22 -11.37
CA ASN A 177 5.62 7.65 -11.37
C ASN A 177 5.49 8.18 -9.94
N LYS A 178 6.53 8.82 -9.39
CA LYS A 178 6.56 9.28 -7.99
C LYS A 178 6.22 10.76 -7.85
N ALA A 179 6.16 11.49 -8.95
CA ALA A 179 5.77 12.89 -8.96
C ALA A 179 4.40 13.07 -8.30
N SER A 180 4.33 14.09 -7.45
CA SER A 180 3.12 14.49 -6.74
C SER A 180 2.49 13.41 -5.88
N LYS A 181 3.28 12.45 -5.35
CA LYS A 181 2.76 11.36 -4.51
C LYS A 181 3.34 11.35 -3.11
N ALA A 182 2.64 10.63 -2.23
CA ALA A 182 3.23 10.10 -1.01
C ALA A 182 2.91 8.61 -0.83
N VAL A 183 3.86 7.89 -0.23
CA VAL A 183 3.68 6.53 0.25
C VAL A 183 3.56 6.57 1.76
N ILE A 184 2.54 5.92 2.28
CA ILE A 184 2.30 5.80 3.72
C ILE A 184 2.40 4.33 4.08
N LEU A 185 3.25 3.99 5.03
CA LEU A 185 3.44 2.64 5.54
C LEU A 185 3.11 2.60 7.03
N VAL A 186 2.57 1.47 7.47
CA VAL A 186 2.21 1.25 8.87
C VAL A 186 2.98 0.08 9.45
N LYS A 187 3.61 0.32 10.60
CA LYS A 187 4.37 -0.66 11.41
C LYS A 187 3.65 -0.92 12.73
N TYR A 188 3.68 -2.17 13.16
CA TYR A 188 3.08 -2.65 14.40
C TYR A 188 4.16 -2.88 15.47
N GLU A 189 3.70 -3.09 16.70
CA GLU A 189 4.54 -3.66 17.76
C GLU A 189 4.91 -5.12 17.51
#